data_AF-A0A4Q2ZCR6-F1
#
_entry.id   AF-A0A4Q2ZCR6-F1
#
_cell.length_a   1.000
_cell.length_b   1.000
_cell.length_c   1.000
_cell.angle_alpha   90.00
_cell.angle_beta   90.00
_cell.angle_gamma   90.00
#
_symmetry.space_group_name_H-M   'P 1'
#
loop_
_entity.id
_entity.type
_entity.pdbx_description
1 polymer ?
#
loop_
_entity_poly.entity_id
_entity_poly.type
_entity_poly.pdbx_seq_one_letter_code
_entity_poly.pdbx_strand_id
1 'polypeptide(L)'
;MQREHPTQWPTPSYGSAADKFGSRLEAIGVIATIALLKSSSAPGVWRGWWCHLRGEPGFDTLLPRMSGNLTSQFPELVSVDDYLEGERHSEIKHEYSGGVVTAMAGASREHELVAMNLASSIHGHLRGKGCRTFKSDMKLHTEVIGSDIFYYPDIMVACEPDDDSRYFVRKPKLIIEILSDNVMRDRVEKFLVYQRISSLEEYAVVSQHPERAEVTVYRRADGWEPGETHRTGDFTLRSIGLMLRVEDLYLA
;
A
#
# COMPACT_ATOMS: atom_id res chain seq x y z
N MET A 1 -14.13 2.63 -38.62
CA MET A 1 -14.97 1.70 -37.84
C MET A 1 -14.35 1.62 -36.45
N GLN A 2 -14.74 2.53 -35.58
CA GLN A 2 -14.23 2.62 -34.20
C GLN A 2 -14.86 1.48 -33.39
N ARG A 3 -14.03 0.69 -32.70
CA ARG A 3 -14.50 -0.29 -31.73
C ARG A 3 -14.52 0.40 -30.37
N GLU A 4 -15.69 0.44 -29.76
CA GLU A 4 -15.86 0.84 -28.37
C GLU A 4 -15.27 -0.28 -27.49
N HIS A 5 -14.33 0.07 -26.61
CA HIS A 5 -13.74 -0.83 -25.63
C HIS A 5 -14.50 -0.66 -24.29
N PRO A 6 -14.99 -1.74 -23.66
CA PRO A 6 -15.77 -1.64 -22.43
C PRO A 6 -14.85 -1.38 -21.23
N THR A 7 -14.86 -0.14 -20.74
CA THR A 7 -14.20 0.33 -19.50
C THR A 7 -15.00 0.05 -18.22
N GLN A 8 -15.91 -0.92 -18.25
CA GLN A 8 -16.83 -1.17 -17.14
C GLN A 8 -16.55 -2.48 -16.45
N TRP A 9 -16.13 -2.38 -15.18
CA TRP A 9 -16.23 -3.45 -14.19
C TRP A 9 -17.65 -4.03 -14.19
N PRO A 10 -17.81 -5.36 -14.03
CA PRO A 10 -19.13 -5.98 -14.07
C PRO A 10 -20.05 -5.40 -12.99
N THR A 11 -21.28 -5.09 -13.37
CA THR A 11 -22.36 -4.74 -12.43
C THR A 11 -22.77 -6.00 -11.64
N PRO A 12 -22.75 -5.99 -10.29
CA PRO A 12 -23.03 -7.19 -9.51
C PRO A 12 -24.48 -7.65 -9.58
N SER A 13 -24.68 -8.96 -9.62
CA SER A 13 -25.98 -9.61 -9.43
C SER A 13 -26.23 -9.85 -7.94
N TYR A 14 -27.37 -9.37 -7.44
CA TYR A 14 -27.79 -9.47 -6.03
C TYR A 14 -27.89 -10.92 -5.52
N GLY A 15 -27.10 -11.26 -4.51
CA GLY A 15 -27.25 -12.48 -3.69
C GLY A 15 -27.05 -12.14 -2.21
N SER A 16 -28.00 -12.52 -1.36
CA SER A 16 -27.95 -12.22 0.08
C SER A 16 -26.97 -13.13 0.82
N ALA A 17 -26.00 -12.56 1.54
CA ALA A 17 -25.24 -13.29 2.55
C ALA A 17 -25.06 -12.44 3.81
N ALA A 18 -26.06 -12.48 4.68
CA ALA A 18 -25.91 -12.17 6.08
C ALA A 18 -25.34 -13.42 6.77
N ASP A 19 -24.09 -13.35 7.21
CA ASP A 19 -23.57 -13.96 8.46
C ASP A 19 -22.04 -13.95 8.46
N LYS A 20 -21.47 -13.07 9.30
CA LYS A 20 -20.10 -13.04 9.88
C LYS A 20 -19.83 -11.63 10.40
N PHE A 21 -20.41 -11.25 11.54
CA PHE A 21 -20.39 -9.86 12.04
C PHE A 21 -19.44 -9.62 13.24
N GLY A 22 -18.89 -10.66 13.86
CA GLY A 22 -18.10 -10.53 15.09
C GLY A 22 -16.63 -10.12 14.91
N SER A 23 -15.94 -10.66 13.90
CA SER A 23 -14.51 -10.39 13.65
C SER A 23 -14.25 -9.16 12.76
N ARG A 24 -15.30 -8.53 12.22
CA ARG A 24 -15.18 -7.43 11.25
C ARG A 24 -14.93 -6.07 11.87
N LEU A 25 -15.19 -5.84 13.16
CA LEU A 25 -15.09 -4.50 13.75
C LEU A 25 -13.64 -4.00 13.90
N GLU A 26 -12.65 -4.88 14.14
CA GLU A 26 -11.24 -4.50 14.18
C GLU A 26 -10.62 -4.33 12.78
N ALA A 27 -11.03 -5.18 11.82
CA ALA A 27 -10.70 -5.02 10.41
C ALA A 27 -11.28 -3.72 9.83
N ILE A 28 -12.51 -3.37 10.22
CA ILE A 28 -13.12 -2.05 9.96
C ILE A 28 -12.30 -0.94 10.60
N GLY A 29 -11.63 -1.13 11.73
CA GLY A 29 -10.77 -0.11 12.34
C GLY A 29 -9.53 0.23 11.50
N VAL A 30 -8.85 -0.78 10.95
CA VAL A 30 -7.71 -0.57 10.04
C VAL A 30 -8.16 -0.10 8.66
N ILE A 31 -9.23 -0.68 8.11
CA ILE A 31 -9.83 -0.25 6.84
C ILE A 31 -10.41 1.16 6.97
N ALA A 32 -11.00 1.54 8.10
CA ALA A 32 -11.45 2.90 8.38
C ALA A 32 -10.28 3.84 8.59
N THR A 33 -9.18 3.40 9.20
CA THR A 33 -7.95 4.22 9.27
C THR A 33 -7.36 4.44 7.88
N ILE A 34 -7.27 3.39 7.05
CA ILE A 34 -6.85 3.44 5.64
C ILE A 34 -7.81 4.34 4.84
N ALA A 35 -9.13 4.21 5.02
CA ALA A 35 -10.14 5.00 4.32
C ALA A 35 -10.16 6.46 4.77
N LEU A 36 -9.98 6.73 6.08
CA LEU A 36 -9.85 8.08 6.63
C LEU A 36 -8.60 8.78 6.09
N LEU A 37 -7.46 8.07 5.99
CA LEU A 37 -6.23 8.56 5.37
C LEU A 37 -6.38 8.81 3.86
N LYS A 38 -7.13 7.96 3.14
CA LYS A 38 -7.42 8.14 1.70
C LYS A 38 -8.40 9.28 1.40
N SER A 39 -9.23 9.69 2.36
CA SER A 39 -10.23 10.76 2.18
C SER A 39 -9.68 12.19 2.35
N SER A 40 -8.45 12.36 2.86
CA SER A 40 -7.86 13.68 3.12
C SER A 40 -7.15 14.27 1.90
N SER A 41 -7.94 14.65 0.89
CA SER A 41 -7.52 15.57 -0.18
C SER A 41 -8.43 16.80 -0.27
N ALA A 42 -9.07 17.19 0.84
CA ALA A 42 -9.83 18.43 0.96
C ALA A 42 -9.19 19.36 2.02
N PRO A 43 -8.98 20.66 1.73
CA PRO A 43 -8.45 21.60 2.70
C PRO A 43 -9.53 22.04 3.68
N GLY A 44 -9.26 21.89 4.98
CA GLY A 44 -9.97 22.58 6.05
C GLY A 44 -10.71 21.69 7.03
N VAL A 45 -10.55 22.04 8.31
CA VAL A 45 -11.25 21.53 9.51
C VAL A 45 -10.64 20.28 10.17
N TRP A 46 -9.46 20.48 10.78
CA TRP A 46 -9.06 19.67 11.94
C TRP A 46 -9.63 20.31 13.21
N ARG A 47 -10.58 19.64 13.87
CA ARG A 47 -10.82 19.82 15.30
C ARG A 47 -10.96 18.47 15.99
N GLY A 48 -9.88 18.11 16.70
CA GLY A 48 -9.90 17.28 17.90
C GLY A 48 -10.19 15.81 17.69
N TRP A 49 -10.12 15.06 18.79
CA TRP A 49 -10.45 13.63 18.93
C TRP A 49 -9.29 12.67 18.75
N TRP A 50 -8.42 12.64 19.76
CA TRP A 50 -8.20 11.44 20.58
C TRP A 50 -8.00 11.86 22.05
N CYS A 51 -9.07 11.86 22.85
CA CYS A 51 -9.01 11.63 24.30
C CYS A 51 -10.40 11.48 24.92
N HIS A 52 -10.52 10.41 25.72
CA HIS A 52 -11.53 10.13 26.75
C HIS A 52 -12.85 9.44 26.38
N LEU A 53 -12.80 8.11 26.53
CA LEU A 53 -13.86 7.28 27.09
C LEU A 53 -14.15 7.69 28.56
N ARG A 54 -15.36 8.17 28.84
CA ARG A 54 -16.25 7.75 29.95
C ARG A 54 -17.52 8.60 29.94
N GLY A 55 -18.65 7.94 30.17
CA GLY A 55 -19.97 8.44 29.82
C GLY A 55 -20.54 9.55 30.69
N GLU A 56 -21.60 10.14 30.15
CA GLU A 56 -22.71 10.81 30.83
C GLU A 56 -23.96 10.68 29.93
N PRO A 57 -25.18 10.59 30.48
CA PRO A 57 -26.42 10.39 29.73
C PRO A 57 -27.05 11.73 29.33
N GLY A 58 -27.58 11.81 28.10
CA GLY A 58 -28.42 12.93 27.67
C GLY A 58 -28.01 13.54 26.34
N PHE A 59 -28.38 12.87 25.25
CA PHE A 59 -28.52 13.50 23.94
C PHE A 59 -29.71 12.86 23.21
N ASP A 60 -30.88 12.96 23.83
CA ASP A 60 -32.14 12.64 23.18
C ASP A 60 -32.94 13.93 23.02
N THR A 61 -32.64 14.69 21.98
CA THR A 61 -33.56 15.45 21.13
C THR A 61 -32.75 16.34 20.19
N LEU A 62 -33.23 16.46 18.95
CA LEU A 62 -32.69 17.20 17.79
C LEU A 62 -32.07 16.33 16.69
N LEU A 63 -32.83 15.36 16.19
CA LEU A 63 -32.74 14.96 14.78
C LEU A 63 -33.98 15.50 14.05
N PRO A 64 -33.85 16.28 12.97
CA PRO A 64 -34.95 16.50 12.04
C PRO A 64 -35.34 15.14 11.44
N ARG A 65 -36.64 14.86 11.34
CA ARG A 65 -37.14 13.74 10.54
C ARG A 65 -36.74 13.93 9.08
N MET A 66 -35.60 13.37 8.68
CA MET A 66 -35.29 13.17 7.28
C MET A 66 -35.92 11.85 6.84
N SER A 67 -37.15 11.94 6.32
CA SER A 67 -37.71 10.88 5.48
C SER A 67 -36.95 10.88 4.16
N GLY A 68 -35.84 10.17 4.11
CA GLY A 68 -35.10 9.84 2.90
C GLY A 68 -34.64 8.39 3.02
N ASN A 69 -34.86 7.59 1.97
CA ASN A 69 -34.31 6.24 1.90
C ASN A 69 -32.81 6.29 2.17
N LEU A 70 -32.38 5.74 3.31
CA LEU A 70 -30.98 5.43 3.58
C LEU A 70 -30.61 4.20 2.76
N THR A 71 -30.51 4.36 1.44
CA THR A 71 -29.83 3.38 0.61
C THR A 71 -28.37 3.39 1.05
N SER A 72 -27.97 2.33 1.76
CA SER A 72 -26.61 2.07 2.24
C SER A 72 -25.56 2.57 1.25
N GLN A 73 -24.87 3.66 1.59
CA GLN A 73 -23.78 4.26 0.81
C GLN A 73 -22.44 3.60 1.15
N PHE A 74 -22.44 2.32 1.50
CA PHE A 74 -21.21 1.56 1.68
C PHE A 74 -20.76 1.02 0.32
N PRO A 75 -19.49 1.23 -0.07
CA PRO A 75 -18.95 0.64 -1.29
C PRO A 75 -19.11 -0.89 -1.20
N GLU A 76 -19.59 -1.48 -2.28
CA GLU A 76 -19.72 -2.93 -2.37
C GLU A 76 -18.32 -3.55 -2.32
N LEU A 77 -18.10 -4.42 -1.33
CA LEU A 77 -16.80 -5.04 -1.13
C LEU A 77 -16.61 -6.15 -2.17
N VAL A 78 -15.46 -6.11 -2.85
CA VAL A 78 -15.07 -7.09 -3.85
C VAL A 78 -14.45 -8.30 -3.14
N SER A 79 -14.77 -9.52 -3.57
CA SER A 79 -14.09 -10.71 -3.06
C SER A 79 -12.65 -10.80 -3.58
N VAL A 80 -11.79 -11.58 -2.91
CA VAL A 80 -10.41 -11.79 -3.40
C VAL A 80 -10.42 -12.47 -4.78
N ASP A 81 -11.30 -13.45 -5.00
CA ASP A 81 -11.39 -14.16 -6.27
C ASP A 81 -11.83 -13.23 -7.41
N ASP A 82 -12.84 -12.40 -7.18
CA ASP A 82 -13.30 -11.42 -8.17
C ASP A 82 -12.22 -10.36 -8.45
N TYR A 83 -11.50 -9.91 -7.41
CA TYR A 83 -10.37 -8.99 -7.58
C TYR A 83 -9.27 -9.63 -8.42
N LEU A 84 -8.85 -10.85 -8.11
CA LEU A 84 -7.76 -11.54 -8.81
C LEU A 84 -8.13 -11.84 -10.27
N GLU A 85 -9.38 -12.18 -10.55
CA GLU A 85 -9.85 -12.40 -11.92
C GLU A 85 -9.99 -11.09 -12.69
N GLY A 86 -10.57 -10.05 -12.08
CA GLY A 86 -10.65 -8.72 -12.69
C GLY A 86 -9.28 -8.14 -13.04
N GLU A 87 -8.31 -8.29 -12.13
CA GLU A 87 -6.94 -7.80 -12.31
C GLU A 87 -6.21 -8.50 -13.47
N ARG A 88 -6.59 -9.72 -13.86
CA ARG A 88 -6.01 -10.41 -15.03
C ARG A 88 -6.37 -9.78 -16.37
N HIS A 89 -7.54 -9.14 -16.45
CA HIS A 89 -8.07 -8.58 -17.69
C HIS A 89 -8.01 -7.04 -17.73
N SER A 90 -7.61 -6.42 -16.62
CA SER A 90 -7.57 -4.97 -16.50
C SER A 90 -6.38 -4.36 -17.23
N GLU A 91 -6.61 -3.23 -17.92
CA GLU A 91 -5.55 -2.43 -18.56
C GLU A 91 -4.76 -1.59 -17.56
N ILE A 92 -5.34 -1.29 -16.40
CA ILE A 92 -4.69 -0.57 -15.30
C ILE A 92 -4.65 -1.44 -14.05
N LYS A 93 -3.65 -1.25 -13.20
CA LYS A 93 -3.53 -2.04 -11.98
C LYS A 93 -4.33 -1.48 -10.83
N HIS A 94 -4.79 -2.36 -9.96
CA HIS A 94 -5.52 -1.99 -8.76
C HIS A 94 -4.94 -2.63 -7.51
N GLU A 95 -4.86 -1.84 -6.45
CA GLU A 95 -4.58 -2.33 -5.12
C GLU A 95 -5.87 -2.75 -4.43
N TYR A 96 -5.77 -3.78 -3.59
CA TYR A 96 -6.89 -4.34 -2.84
C TYR A 96 -6.62 -4.25 -1.35
N SER A 97 -7.60 -3.80 -0.57
CA SER A 97 -7.50 -3.75 0.88
C SER A 97 -8.83 -4.15 1.51
N GLY A 98 -8.95 -5.42 1.93
CA GLY A 98 -10.14 -5.93 2.63
C GLY A 98 -11.45 -5.75 1.86
N GLY A 99 -11.40 -5.86 0.54
CA GLY A 99 -12.55 -5.71 -0.36
C GLY A 99 -12.67 -4.34 -1.04
N VAL A 100 -11.86 -3.36 -0.63
CA VAL A 100 -11.78 -2.06 -1.30
C VAL A 100 -10.73 -2.11 -2.40
N VAL A 101 -11.13 -1.87 -3.65
CA VAL A 101 -10.26 -1.83 -4.83
C VAL A 101 -9.95 -0.38 -5.18
N THR A 102 -8.66 -0.03 -5.29
CA THR A 102 -8.19 1.33 -5.62
C THR A 102 -7.28 1.27 -6.85
N ALA A 103 -7.56 2.05 -7.88
CA ALA A 103 -6.67 2.15 -9.04
C ALA A 103 -5.33 2.77 -8.65
N MET A 104 -4.24 2.22 -9.17
CA MET A 104 -2.91 2.82 -9.00
C MET A 104 -2.84 4.15 -9.74
N ALA A 105 -2.16 5.13 -9.14
CA ALA A 105 -1.73 6.30 -9.87
C ALA A 105 -0.65 5.92 -10.89
N GLY A 106 -0.60 6.61 -12.03
CA GLY A 106 0.50 6.48 -12.97
C GLY A 106 1.82 6.99 -12.37
N ALA A 107 2.94 6.47 -12.87
CA ALA A 107 4.28 6.92 -12.49
C ALA A 107 4.72 8.16 -13.30
N SER A 108 5.42 9.08 -12.64
CA SER A 108 6.11 10.19 -13.31
C SER A 108 7.39 9.71 -14.00
N ARG A 109 7.99 10.54 -14.85
CA ARG A 109 9.28 10.23 -15.47
C ARG A 109 10.39 10.09 -14.41
N GLU A 110 10.34 10.97 -13.41
CA GLU A 110 11.27 11.02 -12.30
C GLU A 110 11.16 9.77 -11.42
N HIS A 111 9.93 9.32 -11.14
CA HIS A 111 9.65 8.07 -10.45
C HIS A 111 10.27 6.88 -11.18
N GLU A 112 10.02 6.76 -12.49
CA GLU A 112 10.55 5.64 -13.28
C GLU A 112 12.08 5.62 -13.34
N LEU A 113 12.74 6.79 -13.41
CA LEU A 113 14.20 6.88 -13.38
C LEU A 113 14.77 6.36 -12.05
N VAL A 114 14.25 6.86 -10.93
CA VAL A 114 14.68 6.43 -9.59
C VAL A 114 14.41 4.93 -9.40
N ALA A 115 13.24 4.46 -9.83
CA ALA A 115 12.86 3.05 -9.76
C ALA A 115 13.80 2.15 -10.57
N MET A 116 14.14 2.56 -11.79
CA MET A 116 15.03 1.81 -12.67
C MET A 116 16.45 1.73 -12.09
N ASN A 117 16.98 2.84 -11.57
CA ASN A 117 18.33 2.90 -10.99
C ASN A 117 18.46 2.02 -9.74
N LEU A 118 17.48 2.10 -8.84
CA LEU A 118 17.41 1.24 -7.66
C LEU A 118 17.26 -0.23 -8.07
N ALA A 119 16.29 -0.56 -8.92
CA ALA A 119 16.01 -1.93 -9.31
C ALA A 119 17.20 -2.57 -10.02
N SER A 120 17.88 -1.83 -10.91
CA SER A 120 19.07 -2.31 -11.62
C SER A 120 20.24 -2.59 -10.68
N SER A 121 20.51 -1.67 -9.75
CA SER A 121 21.58 -1.83 -8.76
C SER A 121 21.33 -3.03 -7.85
N ILE A 122 20.10 -3.15 -7.34
CA ILE A 122 19.69 -4.27 -6.48
C ILE A 122 19.72 -5.60 -7.24
N HIS A 123 19.16 -5.65 -8.46
CA HIS A 123 19.15 -6.85 -9.29
C HIS A 123 20.57 -7.31 -9.65
N GLY A 124 21.45 -6.38 -10.03
CA GLY A 124 22.86 -6.67 -10.31
C GLY A 124 23.57 -7.24 -9.08
N HIS A 125 23.38 -6.63 -7.92
CA HIS A 125 23.97 -7.09 -6.66
C HIS A 125 23.47 -8.47 -6.22
N LEU A 126 22.20 -8.80 -6.43
CA LEU A 126 21.58 -10.05 -5.96
C LEU A 126 21.71 -11.22 -6.93
N ARG A 127 22.23 -10.99 -8.15
CA ARG A 127 22.40 -12.03 -9.16
C ARG A 127 23.23 -13.19 -8.62
N GLY A 128 22.65 -14.39 -8.62
CA GLY A 128 23.30 -15.62 -8.14
C GLY A 128 23.33 -15.79 -6.61
N LYS A 129 22.75 -14.88 -5.83
CA LYS A 129 22.74 -14.93 -4.34
C LYS A 129 21.48 -15.54 -3.73
N GLY A 130 20.60 -16.12 -4.54
CA GLY A 130 19.36 -16.75 -4.08
C GLY A 130 18.20 -15.80 -3.76
N CYS A 131 18.37 -14.50 -3.98
CA CYS A 131 17.29 -13.51 -3.86
C CYS A 131 16.80 -13.04 -5.24
N ARG A 132 15.52 -12.68 -5.32
CA ARG A 132 14.84 -12.17 -6.51
C ARG A 132 14.40 -10.73 -6.27
N THR A 133 14.65 -9.87 -7.25
CA THR A 133 14.16 -8.47 -7.27
C THR A 133 12.95 -8.38 -8.18
N PHE A 134 11.90 -7.72 -7.72
CA PHE A 134 10.70 -7.40 -8.47
C PHE A 134 10.50 -5.88 -8.49
N LYS A 135 10.00 -5.36 -9.60
CA LYS A 135 9.67 -3.94 -9.80
C LYS A 135 8.23 -3.81 -10.26
N SER A 136 7.46 -2.87 -9.70
CA SER A 136 6.17 -2.26 -10.09
C SER A 136 5.01 -3.13 -10.63
N ASP A 137 5.25 -4.37 -11.04
CA ASP A 137 4.33 -5.28 -11.74
C ASP A 137 4.06 -6.56 -10.94
N MET A 138 4.83 -6.79 -9.87
CA MET A 138 4.62 -7.93 -8.99
C MET A 138 3.78 -7.52 -7.79
N LYS A 139 2.68 -8.23 -7.56
CA LYS A 139 1.84 -8.04 -6.38
C LYS A 139 2.57 -8.52 -5.13
N LEU A 140 2.40 -7.79 -4.04
CA LEU A 140 2.59 -8.25 -2.69
C LEU A 140 1.25 -8.68 -2.13
N HIS A 141 1.16 -9.88 -1.57
CA HIS A 141 0.03 -10.35 -0.80
C HIS A 141 0.39 -10.41 0.68
N THR A 142 -0.41 -9.77 1.52
CA THR A 142 -0.29 -9.88 2.98
C THR A 142 -1.67 -9.91 3.61
N GLU A 143 -1.76 -10.51 4.79
CA GLU A 143 -2.98 -10.50 5.58
C GLU A 143 -2.78 -9.59 6.80
N VAL A 144 -3.77 -8.74 7.07
CA VAL A 144 -3.79 -7.88 8.25
C VAL A 144 -5.13 -8.02 8.96
N ILE A 145 -5.10 -8.50 10.21
CA ILE A 145 -6.31 -8.72 11.04
C ILE A 145 -7.35 -9.55 10.25
N GLY A 146 -6.88 -10.64 9.62
CA GLY A 146 -7.73 -11.56 8.85
C GLY A 146 -8.33 -10.99 7.56
N SER A 147 -7.80 -9.88 7.06
CA SER A 147 -8.20 -9.30 5.76
C SER A 147 -7.03 -9.37 4.77
N ASP A 148 -7.28 -9.88 3.57
CA ASP A 148 -6.31 -9.88 2.48
C ASP A 148 -6.03 -8.45 1.98
N ILE A 149 -4.76 -8.19 1.69
CA ILE A 149 -4.26 -6.95 1.12
C ILE A 149 -3.35 -7.32 -0.05
N PHE A 150 -3.61 -6.70 -1.20
CA PHE A 150 -2.73 -6.76 -2.36
C PHE A 150 -2.25 -5.37 -2.72
N TYR A 151 -0.93 -5.18 -2.68
CA TYR A 151 -0.27 -3.94 -3.11
C TYR A 151 0.70 -4.22 -4.26
N TYR A 152 1.08 -3.16 -4.96
CA TYR A 152 2.16 -3.18 -5.95
C TYR A 152 3.27 -2.25 -5.47
N PRO A 153 4.21 -2.73 -4.63
CA PRO A 153 5.34 -1.92 -4.22
C PRO A 153 6.22 -1.58 -5.41
N ASP A 154 6.85 -0.42 -5.40
CA ASP A 154 7.74 -0.01 -6.49
C ASP A 154 8.91 -0.98 -6.68
N ILE A 155 9.55 -1.39 -5.58
CA ILE A 155 10.58 -2.42 -5.59
C ILE A 155 10.39 -3.35 -4.41
N MET A 156 10.56 -4.64 -4.67
CA MET A 156 10.48 -5.68 -3.66
C MET A 156 11.59 -6.72 -3.87
N VAL A 157 12.19 -7.18 -2.78
CA VAL A 157 13.15 -8.28 -2.80
C VAL A 157 12.59 -9.43 -1.97
N ALA A 158 12.64 -10.65 -2.50
CA ALA A 158 12.30 -11.87 -1.77
C ALA A 158 13.42 -12.90 -1.93
N CYS A 159 13.78 -13.58 -0.84
CA CYS A 159 14.85 -14.57 -0.81
C CYS A 159 14.36 -15.98 -0.44
N GLU A 160 13.12 -16.10 0.00
CA GLU A 160 12.54 -17.39 0.41
C GLU A 160 12.19 -18.22 -0.84
N PRO A 161 12.72 -19.46 -0.97
CA PRO A 161 12.45 -20.31 -2.12
C PRO A 161 11.06 -20.96 -2.08
N ASP A 162 10.44 -21.04 -0.90
CA ASP A 162 9.09 -21.61 -0.71
C ASP A 162 7.97 -20.60 -0.96
N ASP A 163 8.31 -19.33 -1.22
CA ASP A 163 7.39 -18.34 -1.77
C ASP A 163 7.40 -18.43 -3.30
N ASP A 164 6.65 -19.40 -3.82
CA ASP A 164 6.67 -19.85 -5.21
C ASP A 164 5.43 -19.43 -6.03
N SER A 165 4.57 -18.60 -5.45
CA SER A 165 3.38 -18.08 -6.14
C SER A 165 3.79 -17.33 -7.41
N ARG A 166 3.12 -17.66 -8.51
CA ARG A 166 3.41 -17.10 -9.83
C ARG A 166 3.02 -15.62 -9.96
N TYR A 167 2.04 -15.17 -9.19
CA TYR A 167 1.37 -13.88 -9.42
C TYR A 167 1.56 -12.88 -8.28
N PHE A 168 2.17 -13.28 -7.18
CA PHE A 168 2.40 -12.40 -6.03
C PHE A 168 3.43 -13.00 -5.07
N VAL A 169 4.11 -12.13 -4.33
CA VAL A 169 5.05 -12.46 -3.24
C VAL A 169 4.32 -12.35 -1.91
N ARG A 170 4.60 -13.26 -0.97
CA ARG A 170 4.10 -13.22 0.43
C ARG A 170 5.20 -12.97 1.45
N LYS A 171 6.45 -13.30 1.12
CA LYS A 171 7.60 -13.22 2.03
C LYS A 171 8.66 -12.22 1.52
N PRO A 172 8.32 -10.92 1.39
CA PRO A 172 9.30 -9.92 1.05
C PRO A 172 10.33 -9.79 2.20
N LYS A 173 11.59 -9.57 1.83
CA LYS A 173 12.70 -9.26 2.73
C LYS A 173 12.96 -7.76 2.79
N LEU A 174 12.83 -7.08 1.66
CA LEU A 174 12.97 -5.63 1.51
C LEU A 174 11.85 -5.10 0.61
N ILE A 175 11.23 -3.99 1.01
CA ILE A 175 10.30 -3.21 0.19
C ILE A 175 10.83 -1.78 0.09
N ILE A 176 10.77 -1.20 -1.11
CA ILE A 176 11.07 0.21 -1.35
C ILE A 176 9.88 0.84 -2.07
N GLU A 177 9.40 1.96 -1.55
CA GLU A 177 8.37 2.80 -2.19
C GLU A 177 9.00 4.13 -2.59
N ILE A 178 8.73 4.57 -3.81
CA ILE A 178 9.16 5.87 -4.33
C ILE A 178 7.99 6.81 -4.19
N LEU A 179 8.18 7.80 -3.33
CA LEU A 179 7.14 8.73 -2.91
C LEU A 179 6.62 9.52 -4.11
N SER A 180 5.38 9.24 -4.45
CA SER A 180 4.56 10.08 -5.32
C SER A 180 4.05 11.31 -4.56
N ASP A 181 3.20 12.12 -5.20
CA ASP A 181 2.57 13.28 -4.55
C ASP A 181 1.74 12.91 -3.30
N ASN A 182 1.28 11.65 -3.20
CA ASN A 182 0.56 11.15 -2.03
C ASN A 182 1.49 10.52 -0.98
N VAL A 183 2.40 11.35 -0.45
CA VAL A 183 3.43 10.96 0.52
C VAL A 183 2.85 10.31 1.78
N MET A 184 1.64 10.69 2.20
CA MET A 184 1.01 10.17 3.42
C MET A 184 0.63 8.69 3.30
N ARG A 185 0.26 8.24 2.11
CA ARG A 185 -0.11 6.85 1.88
C ARG A 185 1.09 5.92 2.08
N ASP A 186 2.22 6.23 1.46
CA ASP A 186 3.40 5.37 1.54
C ASP A 186 4.09 5.49 2.91
N ARG A 187 4.18 6.71 3.49
CA ARG A 187 4.85 6.91 4.79
C ARG A 187 4.05 6.44 6.00
N VAL A 188 2.72 6.35 5.90
CA VAL A 188 1.87 5.99 7.05
C VAL A 188 1.07 4.72 6.76
N GLU A 189 0.16 4.74 5.78
CA GLU A 189 -0.78 3.64 5.53
C GLU A 189 -0.03 2.33 5.24
N LYS A 190 0.79 2.33 4.18
CA LYS A 190 1.53 1.15 3.76
C LYS A 190 2.56 0.73 4.78
N PHE A 191 3.26 1.69 5.40
CA PHE A 191 4.24 1.37 6.43
C PHE A 191 3.63 0.60 7.61
N LEU A 192 2.45 1.02 8.09
CA LEU A 192 1.73 0.33 9.18
C LEU A 192 1.31 -1.10 8.81
N VAL A 193 1.03 -1.35 7.54
CA VAL A 193 0.74 -2.69 7.00
C VAL A 193 2.02 -3.51 6.88
N TYR A 194 3.05 -2.97 6.21
CA TYR A 194 4.29 -3.66 5.89
C TYR A 194 5.08 -4.10 7.13
N GLN A 195 5.12 -3.29 8.19
CA GLN A 195 5.82 -3.66 9.42
C GLN A 195 5.26 -4.94 10.10
N ARG A 196 4.03 -5.34 9.76
CA ARG A 196 3.39 -6.57 10.26
C ARG A 196 3.82 -7.83 9.51
N ILE A 197 4.43 -7.69 8.33
CA ILE A 197 4.92 -8.82 7.52
C ILE A 197 6.18 -9.39 8.17
N SER A 198 6.10 -10.60 8.72
CA SER A 198 7.16 -11.19 9.55
C SER A 198 8.51 -11.34 8.83
N SER A 199 8.51 -11.62 7.53
CA SER A 199 9.72 -11.77 6.72
C SER A 199 10.39 -10.43 6.36
N LEU A 200 9.66 -9.31 6.47
CA LEU A 200 10.18 -8.01 6.07
C LEU A 200 11.21 -7.53 7.08
N GLU A 201 12.44 -7.31 6.63
CA GLU A 201 13.54 -6.83 7.46
C GLU A 201 13.77 -5.33 7.32
N GLU A 202 13.54 -4.78 6.12
CA GLU A 202 13.73 -3.37 5.81
C GLU A 202 12.60 -2.82 4.93
N TYR A 203 12.22 -1.58 5.21
CA TYR A 203 11.32 -0.78 4.40
C TYR A 203 11.99 0.55 4.10
N ALA A 204 12.09 0.94 2.83
CA ALA A 204 12.66 2.22 2.45
C ALA A 204 11.64 3.08 1.70
N VAL A 205 11.67 4.39 1.96
CA VAL A 205 10.95 5.39 1.19
C VAL A 205 11.94 6.33 0.52
N VAL A 206 11.73 6.60 -0.76
CA VAL A 206 12.65 7.41 -1.57
C VAL A 206 11.88 8.55 -2.22
N SER A 207 12.37 9.79 -2.11
CA SER A 207 11.80 10.91 -2.85
C SER A 207 12.02 10.73 -4.35
N GLN A 208 10.99 10.91 -5.18
CA GLN A 208 11.17 10.96 -6.64
C GLN A 208 11.87 12.25 -7.11
N HIS A 209 11.94 13.28 -6.27
CA HIS A 209 12.37 14.64 -6.65
C HIS A 209 13.85 14.90 -6.33
N PRO A 210 14.72 15.20 -7.32
CA PRO A 210 16.14 15.46 -7.09
C PRO A 210 16.41 16.66 -6.16
N GLU A 211 15.60 17.72 -6.23
CA GLU A 211 15.73 18.90 -5.37
C GLU A 211 15.32 18.65 -3.91
N ARG A 212 14.68 17.51 -3.66
CA ARG A 212 14.31 16.99 -2.34
C ARG A 212 14.83 15.56 -2.18
N ALA A 213 16.04 15.30 -2.68
CA ALA A 213 16.67 13.99 -2.59
C ALA A 213 16.71 13.51 -1.14
N GLU A 214 16.05 12.39 -0.88
CA GLU A 214 15.90 11.83 0.46
C GLU A 214 15.59 10.34 0.34
N VAL A 215 16.35 9.54 1.07
CA VAL A 215 16.09 8.11 1.30
C VAL A 215 15.92 7.93 2.79
N THR A 216 14.82 7.33 3.24
CA THR A 216 14.65 6.93 4.63
C THR A 216 14.49 5.43 4.71
N VAL A 217 15.32 4.77 5.52
CA VAL A 217 15.32 3.32 5.72
C VAL A 217 14.85 2.99 7.13
N TYR A 218 13.76 2.25 7.23
CA TYR A 218 13.21 1.69 8.45
C TYR A 218 13.62 0.22 8.56
N ARG A 219 13.98 -0.24 9.76
CA ARG A 219 14.51 -1.59 9.97
C ARG A 219 13.81 -2.30 11.11
N ARG A 220 13.43 -3.56 10.89
CA ARG A 220 12.86 -4.42 11.93
C ARG A 220 13.83 -4.61 13.10
N ALA A 221 15.13 -4.78 12.80
CA ALA A 221 16.16 -4.98 13.81
C ALA A 221 16.30 -3.80 14.78
N ASP A 222 15.95 -2.60 14.31
CA ASP A 222 15.98 -1.35 15.09
C ASP A 222 14.59 -1.01 15.66
N GLY A 223 13.63 -1.94 15.65
CA GLY A 223 12.27 -1.72 16.15
C GLY A 223 11.41 -0.81 15.26
N TRP A 224 11.78 -0.67 13.99
CA TRP A 224 11.18 0.22 13.00
C TRP A 224 11.35 1.73 13.26
N GLU A 225 11.90 2.17 14.39
CA GLU A 225 12.05 3.60 14.69
C GLU A 225 13.31 3.92 15.52
N PRO A 226 13.96 5.07 15.26
CA PRO A 226 13.70 6.00 14.16
C PRO A 226 14.20 5.45 12.80
N GLY A 227 13.57 5.88 11.70
CA GLY A 227 14.10 5.64 10.36
C GLY A 227 15.43 6.39 10.14
N GLU A 228 16.36 5.76 9.41
CA GLU A 228 17.64 6.37 9.05
C GLU A 228 17.48 7.16 7.74
N THR A 229 17.58 8.50 7.82
CA THR A 229 17.38 9.40 6.67
C THR A 229 18.70 9.91 6.10
N HIS A 230 18.87 9.75 4.78
CA HIS A 230 20.02 10.21 4.02
C HIS A 230 19.57 11.16 2.92
N ARG A 231 20.21 12.34 2.85
CA ARG A 231 19.97 13.33 1.78
C ARG A 231 21.13 13.44 0.79
N THR A 232 22.27 12.86 1.13
CA THR A 232 23.49 12.83 0.34
C THR A 232 24.36 11.68 0.82
N GLY A 233 25.32 11.27 -0.01
CA GLY A 233 26.31 10.26 0.32
C GLY A 233 25.73 8.86 0.38
N ASP A 234 26.42 7.99 1.13
CA ASP A 234 26.12 6.58 1.17
C ASP A 234 24.94 6.27 2.10
N PHE A 235 24.12 5.31 1.70
CA PHE A 235 23.14 4.62 2.54
C PHE A 235 23.24 3.11 2.31
N THR A 236 22.80 2.33 3.30
CA THR A 236 22.92 0.86 3.25
C THR A 236 21.58 0.18 3.43
N LEU A 237 21.26 -0.72 2.50
CA LEU A 237 20.21 -1.73 2.62
C LEU A 237 20.81 -2.97 3.28
N ARG A 238 20.75 -3.05 4.61
CA ARG A 238 21.46 -4.05 5.43
C ARG A 238 20.92 -5.45 5.21
N SER A 239 19.62 -5.60 4.96
CA SER A 239 18.95 -6.90 4.71
C SER A 239 19.52 -7.66 3.51
N ILE A 240 20.10 -6.92 2.56
CA ILE A 240 20.73 -7.45 1.35
C ILE A 240 22.22 -7.12 1.25
N GLY A 241 22.80 -6.44 2.24
CA GLY A 241 24.21 -6.04 2.26
C GLY A 241 24.62 -5.20 1.05
N LEU A 242 23.79 -4.23 0.65
CA LEU A 242 24.05 -3.34 -0.48
C LEU A 242 24.21 -1.90 0.01
N MET A 243 25.32 -1.26 -0.38
CA MET A 243 25.57 0.16 -0.18
C MET A 243 25.36 0.90 -1.49
N LEU A 244 24.64 2.02 -1.44
CA LEU A 244 24.30 2.87 -2.58
C LEU A 244 24.54 4.33 -2.20
N ARG A 245 24.66 5.19 -3.20
CA ARG A 245 24.71 6.64 -3.00
C ARG A 245 23.37 7.27 -3.33
N VAL A 246 22.95 8.24 -2.53
CA VAL A 246 21.72 9.00 -2.79
C VAL A 246 21.80 9.70 -4.14
N GLU A 247 22.95 10.27 -4.51
CA GLU A 247 23.10 10.99 -5.78
C GLU A 247 22.89 10.08 -7.00
N ASP A 248 23.41 8.85 -6.95
CA ASP A 248 23.36 7.91 -8.07
C ASP A 248 21.92 7.49 -8.42
N LEU A 249 20.98 7.64 -7.49
CA LEU A 249 19.57 7.35 -7.75
C LEU A 249 18.94 8.31 -8.77
N TYR A 250 19.49 9.51 -8.91
CA TYR A 250 18.94 10.59 -9.74
C TYR A 250 19.77 10.86 -11.02
N LEU A 251 20.80 10.04 -11.28
CA LEU A 251 21.60 10.13 -12.50
C LEU A 251 20.98 9.34 -13.66
N ALA A 252 21.38 9.67 -14.89
CA ALA A 252 20.94 9.01 -16.13
C ALA A 252 22.09 8.25 -16.79
#